data_AF-V5H6R1-F1
#
_entry.id   AF-V5H6R1-F1
#
_cell.length_a   1.000
_cell.length_b   1.000
_cell.length_c   1.000
_cell.angle_alpha   90.00
_cell.angle_beta   90.00
_cell.angle_gamma   90.00
#
_symmetry.space_group_name_H-M   'P 1'
#
loop_
_entity.id
_entity.type
_entity.pdbx_description
1 polymer ?
#
loop_
_entity_poly.entity_id
_entity_poly.type
_entity_poly.pdbx_seq_one_letter_code
_entity_poly.pdbx_strand_id
1 'polypeptide(L)'
;GMIRYQISAGNERKEFTVDPVSGAVTILQPLDYDTIQEYRLNITAEDLGFTPRRTTAMLTITLTDINDNSPTFNQSSYDAYLSENLPPHSFVYQVKATDIDSPKNAIIQYSISEGPDKDVFGIDKQTGDITSKISFDYE
;
A
#
# COMPACT_ATOMS: atom_id res chain seq x y z
N GLY A 1 34.45 -8.90 28.93
CA GLY A 1 34.16 -10.28 28.49
C GLY A 1 33.67 -10.25 27.06
N MET A 2 33.71 -11.38 26.35
CA MET A 2 33.03 -11.48 25.07
C MET A 2 31.52 -11.43 25.29
N ILE A 3 30.82 -10.63 24.47
CA ILE A 3 29.37 -10.46 24.49
C ILE A 3 28.79 -11.16 23.26
N ARG A 4 27.65 -11.82 23.41
CA ARG A 4 26.87 -12.41 22.33
C ARG A 4 25.50 -11.75 22.23
N TYR A 5 25.08 -11.45 21.00
CA TYR A 5 23.78 -10.85 20.70
C TYR A 5 22.82 -11.90 20.14
N GLN A 6 21.54 -11.77 20.49
CA GLN A 6 20.46 -12.58 19.93
C GLN A 6 19.15 -11.78 19.90
N ILE A 7 18.26 -12.13 18.96
CA ILE A 7 16.88 -11.67 18.99
C ILE A 7 16.10 -12.63 19.89
N SER A 8 15.59 -12.15 21.01
CA SER A 8 14.89 -12.97 22.02
C SER A 8 13.37 -12.93 21.93
N ALA A 9 12.77 -11.93 21.26
CA ALA A 9 11.34 -11.86 20.98
C ALA A 9 11.02 -10.88 19.82
N GLY A 10 9.80 -10.92 19.28
CA GLY A 10 9.31 -9.98 18.27
C GLY A 10 9.72 -10.33 16.82
N ASN A 11 10.26 -11.53 16.61
CA ASN A 11 10.72 -12.04 15.31
C ASN A 11 10.13 -13.43 15.03
N GLU A 12 8.85 -13.60 15.29
CA GLU A 12 8.13 -14.89 15.19
C GLU A 12 8.16 -15.44 13.77
N ARG A 13 8.20 -14.56 12.77
CA ARG A 13 8.27 -14.88 11.33
C ARG A 13 9.69 -15.15 10.83
N LYS A 14 10.72 -14.96 11.67
CA LYS A 14 12.15 -15.13 11.32
C LYS A 14 12.58 -14.28 10.13
N GLU A 15 12.04 -13.08 10.03
CA GLU A 15 12.31 -12.12 8.96
C GLU A 15 13.61 -11.35 9.20
N PHE A 16 14.10 -11.32 10.44
CA PHE A 16 15.35 -10.68 10.83
C PHE A 16 16.36 -11.69 11.38
N THR A 17 17.64 -11.36 11.27
CA THR A 17 18.73 -12.03 11.99
C THR A 17 19.61 -10.99 12.67
N VAL A 18 20.34 -11.40 13.71
CA VAL A 18 21.35 -10.56 14.35
C VAL A 18 22.69 -11.30 14.34
N ASP A 19 23.73 -10.60 13.91
CA ASP A 19 25.09 -11.12 14.01
C ASP A 19 25.50 -11.22 15.48
N PRO A 20 25.89 -12.41 15.96
CA PRO A 20 26.09 -12.64 17.39
C PRO A 20 27.37 -12.00 17.94
N VAL A 21 28.22 -11.39 17.11
CA VAL A 21 29.48 -10.74 17.55
C VAL A 21 29.36 -9.22 17.48
N SER A 22 28.93 -8.69 16.35
CA SER A 22 28.79 -7.26 16.09
C SER A 22 27.47 -6.67 16.55
N GLY A 23 26.42 -7.49 16.71
CA GLY A 23 25.07 -7.04 17.01
C GLY A 23 24.34 -6.44 15.80
N ALA A 24 24.90 -6.53 14.60
CA ALA A 24 24.27 -6.03 13.39
C ALA A 24 22.99 -6.82 13.08
N VAL A 25 21.86 -6.13 13.01
CA VAL A 25 20.57 -6.71 12.61
C VAL A 25 20.40 -6.58 11.11
N THR A 26 20.09 -7.68 10.43
CA THR A 26 19.88 -7.70 8.97
C THR A 26 18.57 -8.39 8.61
N ILE A 27 18.06 -8.04 7.44
CA ILE A 27 16.86 -8.63 6.85
C ILE A 27 17.23 -10.00 6.28
N LEU A 28 16.47 -11.02 6.65
CA LEU A 28 16.63 -12.40 6.19
C LEU A 28 15.56 -12.81 5.18
N GLN A 29 14.36 -12.20 5.25
CA GLN A 29 13.24 -12.44 4.34
C GLN A 29 12.66 -11.10 3.85
N PRO A 30 12.03 -11.05 2.66
CA PRO A 30 11.35 -9.86 2.18
C PRO A 30 10.35 -9.34 3.23
N LEU A 31 10.32 -8.03 3.40
CA LEU A 31 9.39 -7.35 4.30
C LEU A 31 8.28 -6.73 3.45
N ASP A 32 7.07 -6.75 3.98
CA ASP A 32 5.88 -6.26 3.30
C ASP A 32 5.17 -5.23 4.19
N TYR A 33 5.12 -3.99 3.73
CA TYR A 33 4.51 -2.86 4.44
C TYR A 33 3.01 -3.06 4.64
N ASP A 34 2.32 -3.68 3.67
CA ASP A 34 0.88 -3.91 3.72
C ASP A 34 0.50 -4.96 4.77
N THR A 35 1.43 -5.85 5.11
CA THR A 35 1.23 -6.88 6.13
C THR A 35 1.67 -6.43 7.52
N ILE A 36 2.88 -5.84 7.66
CA ILE A 36 3.42 -5.38 8.95
C ILE A 36 4.21 -4.08 8.76
N GLN A 37 3.74 -2.99 9.38
CA GLN A 37 4.36 -1.67 9.27
C GLN A 37 5.44 -1.41 10.33
N GLU A 38 5.36 -2.08 11.48
CA GLU A 38 6.28 -1.88 12.59
C GLU A 38 6.64 -3.21 13.25
N TYR A 39 7.95 -3.42 13.46
CA TYR A 39 8.50 -4.52 14.23
C TYR A 39 9.11 -4.01 15.53
N ARG A 40 8.95 -4.80 16.59
CA ARG A 40 9.51 -4.52 17.92
C ARG A 40 10.33 -5.72 18.38
N LEU A 41 11.63 -5.68 18.09
CA LEU A 41 12.55 -6.78 18.37
C LEU A 41 13.18 -6.60 19.75
N ASN A 42 13.10 -7.63 20.59
CA ASN A 42 13.92 -7.66 21.81
C ASN A 42 15.30 -8.21 21.46
N ILE A 43 16.32 -7.36 21.60
CA ILE A 43 17.72 -7.75 21.44
C ILE A 43 18.32 -8.02 22.81
N THR A 44 18.76 -9.25 23.04
CA THR A 44 19.44 -9.64 24.27
C THR A 44 20.94 -9.71 24.03
N ALA A 45 21.70 -9.05 24.91
CA ALA A 45 23.15 -9.17 25.00
C ALA A 45 23.50 -10.01 26.24
N GLU A 46 24.31 -11.04 26.06
CA GLU A 46 24.77 -11.94 27.12
C GLU A 46 26.29 -12.03 27.14
N ASP A 47 26.92 -11.91 28.31
CA ASP A 47 28.35 -12.14 28.46
C ASP A 47 28.68 -13.65 28.59
N LEU A 48 29.91 -14.02 28.23
CA LEU A 48 30.39 -15.41 28.33
C LEU A 48 31.17 -15.68 29.63
N GLY A 49 30.73 -15.09 30.74
CA GLY A 49 31.32 -15.32 32.06
C GLY A 49 30.98 -16.71 32.64
N PHE A 50 31.61 -17.06 33.77
CA PHE A 50 31.27 -18.29 34.52
C PHE A 50 29.81 -18.29 35.01
N THR A 51 29.30 -17.12 35.40
CA THR A 51 27.89 -16.84 35.63
C THR A 51 27.43 -15.77 34.63
N PRO A 52 26.90 -16.19 33.47
CA PRO A 52 26.49 -15.28 32.40
C PRO A 52 25.49 -14.23 32.89
N ARG A 53 25.73 -12.97 32.53
CA ARG A 53 24.79 -11.87 32.76
C ARG A 53 24.18 -11.43 31.44
N ARG A 54 22.89 -11.08 31.50
CA ARG A 54 22.08 -10.72 30.32
C ARG A 54 21.40 -9.38 30.53
N THR A 55 21.26 -8.62 29.45
CA THR A 55 20.40 -7.45 29.38
C THR A 55 19.64 -7.45 28.07
N THR A 56 18.48 -6.81 28.03
CA THR A 56 17.62 -6.74 26.84
C THR A 56 17.28 -5.29 26.52
N ALA A 57 17.33 -4.94 25.24
CA ALA A 57 16.87 -3.67 24.71
C ALA A 57 15.84 -3.90 23.60
N MET A 58 14.88 -2.99 23.46
CA MET A 58 13.88 -3.02 22.39
C MET A 58 14.39 -2.23 21.19
N LEU A 59 14.40 -2.86 20.02
CA LEU A 59 14.65 -2.23 18.71
C LEU A 59 13.33 -2.10 17.96
N THR A 60 12.91 -0.87 17.70
CA THR A 60 11.74 -0.59 16.86
C THR A 60 12.20 -0.35 15.42
N ILE A 61 11.63 -1.11 14.48
CA ILE A 61 11.88 -0.98 13.04
C ILE A 61 10.55 -0.58 12.40
N THR A 62 10.51 0.61 11.81
CA THR A 62 9.33 1.10 11.07
C THR A 62 9.62 1.00 9.58
N LEU A 63 8.73 0.34 8.84
CA LEU A 63 8.86 0.23 7.38
C LEU A 63 8.36 1.51 6.71
N THR A 64 9.02 1.87 5.62
CA THR A 64 8.55 2.91 4.72
C THR A 64 7.88 2.26 3.53
N ASP A 65 6.64 2.66 3.28
CA ASP A 65 5.86 2.20 2.15
C ASP A 65 6.50 2.55 0.80
N ILE A 66 6.33 1.65 -0.18
CA ILE A 66 6.70 1.85 -1.59
C ILE A 66 5.43 1.75 -2.44
N ASN A 67 5.47 2.27 -3.67
CA ASN A 67 4.33 2.16 -4.59
C ASN A 67 4.46 0.87 -5.40
N ASP A 68 4.11 -0.26 -4.79
CA ASP A 68 4.17 -1.59 -5.41
C ASP A 68 2.80 -2.24 -5.61
N ASN A 69 1.72 -1.61 -5.17
CA ASN A 69 0.37 -1.97 -5.57
C ASN A 69 -0.10 -1.13 -6.77
N SER A 70 -1.10 -1.65 -7.47
CA SER A 70 -1.72 -0.94 -8.61
C SER A 70 -3.17 -0.63 -8.29
N PRO A 71 -3.70 0.51 -8.75
CA PRO A 71 -5.10 0.84 -8.53
C PRO A 71 -6.04 -0.22 -9.11
N THR A 72 -7.01 -0.67 -8.32
CA THR A 72 -8.03 -1.64 -8.73
C THR A 72 -9.41 -1.02 -8.72
N PHE A 73 -10.16 -1.19 -9.82
CA PHE A 73 -11.59 -0.84 -9.86
C PHE A 73 -12.42 -1.78 -8.99
N ASN A 74 -13.49 -1.26 -8.38
CA ASN A 74 -14.40 -2.08 -7.58
C ASN A 74 -15.31 -3.00 -8.42
N GLN A 75 -15.40 -2.77 -9.73
CA GLN A 75 -16.18 -3.57 -10.68
C GLN A 75 -15.39 -3.76 -11.98
N SER A 76 -15.62 -4.89 -12.65
CA SER A 76 -15.04 -5.18 -13.97
C SER A 76 -15.75 -4.46 -15.11
N SER A 77 -17.00 -4.07 -14.89
CA SER A 77 -17.85 -3.35 -15.83
C SER A 77 -18.80 -2.45 -15.07
N TYR A 78 -19.05 -1.25 -15.60
CA TYR A 78 -19.98 -0.28 -15.04
C TYR A 78 -21.07 -0.01 -16.07
N ASP A 79 -22.31 -0.22 -15.67
CA ASP A 79 -23.49 0.06 -16.50
C ASP A 79 -24.21 1.28 -15.94
N ALA A 80 -24.49 2.26 -16.80
CA ALA A 80 -25.21 3.48 -16.45
C ALA A 80 -26.31 3.74 -17.48
N TYR A 81 -27.43 4.29 -17.01
CA TYR A 81 -28.54 4.70 -17.86
C TYR A 81 -28.63 6.22 -17.84
N LEU A 82 -28.66 6.83 -19.02
CA LEU A 82 -28.73 8.27 -19.19
C LEU A 82 -30.00 8.60 -19.97
N SER A 83 -30.81 9.52 -19.45
CA SER A 83 -31.96 10.02 -20.20
C SER A 83 -31.48 10.82 -21.40
N GLU A 84 -32.05 10.52 -22.56
CA GLU A 84 -32.04 11.44 -23.70
C GLU A 84 -32.61 12.81 -23.29
N ASN A 85 -32.19 13.87 -23.96
CA ASN A 85 -32.50 15.27 -23.65
C ASN A 85 -31.83 15.87 -22.41
N LEU A 86 -30.94 15.14 -21.74
CA LEU A 86 -30.11 15.76 -20.70
C LEU A 86 -29.16 16.80 -21.31
N PRO A 87 -28.95 17.95 -20.64
CA PRO A 87 -28.04 18.96 -21.12
C PRO A 87 -26.59 18.43 -21.15
N PRO A 88 -25.71 19.03 -21.97
CA PRO A 88 -24.27 18.78 -21.88
C PRO A 88 -23.74 18.96 -20.45
N HIS A 89 -22.69 18.22 -20.11
CA HIS A 89 -22.07 18.21 -18.78
C HIS A 89 -22.96 17.63 -17.68
N SER A 90 -23.97 16.84 -18.05
CA SER A 90 -24.75 16.08 -17.09
C SER A 90 -23.93 14.93 -16.52
N PHE A 91 -24.09 14.69 -15.22
CA PHE A 91 -23.51 13.54 -14.54
C PHE A 91 -24.09 12.24 -15.11
N VAL A 92 -23.21 11.27 -15.38
CA VAL A 92 -23.58 9.95 -15.90
C VAL A 92 -23.37 8.90 -14.83
N TYR A 93 -22.15 8.82 -14.29
CA TYR A 93 -21.76 7.81 -13.33
C TYR A 93 -20.46 8.20 -12.61
N GLN A 94 -20.14 7.58 -11.49
CA GLN A 94 -18.85 7.72 -10.82
C GLN A 94 -18.16 6.36 -10.76
N VAL A 95 -17.00 6.24 -11.41
CA VAL A 95 -16.15 5.05 -11.24
C VAL A 95 -15.29 5.19 -10.00
N LYS A 96 -14.98 4.07 -9.35
CA LYS A 96 -14.17 4.07 -8.15
C LYS A 96 -13.10 2.99 -8.21
N ALA A 97 -11.85 3.43 -8.19
CA ALA A 97 -10.70 2.59 -7.94
C ALA A 97 -10.17 2.81 -6.52
N THR A 98 -9.47 1.80 -6.01
CA THR A 98 -8.78 1.81 -4.73
C THR A 98 -7.37 1.29 -4.93
N ASP A 99 -6.44 1.87 -4.19
CA ASP A 99 -5.06 1.41 -4.09
C ASP A 99 -4.78 1.20 -2.59
N ILE A 100 -4.13 0.08 -2.25
CA ILE A 100 -3.94 -0.33 -0.85
C ILE A 100 -2.68 0.29 -0.23
N ASP A 101 -1.82 0.88 -1.06
CA ASP A 101 -0.63 1.57 -0.60
C ASP A 101 -0.96 2.73 0.36
N SER A 102 0.06 3.27 1.02
CA SER A 102 -0.10 4.45 1.87
C SER A 102 -0.68 5.63 1.08
N PRO A 103 -1.37 6.60 1.73
CA PRO A 103 -2.02 7.72 1.04
C PRO A 103 -1.13 8.54 0.10
N LYS A 104 0.20 8.51 0.30
CA LYS A 104 1.18 9.18 -0.57
C LYS A 104 1.38 8.44 -1.90
N ASN A 105 1.29 7.11 -1.87
CA ASN A 105 1.49 6.23 -3.01
C ASN A 105 0.16 5.84 -3.68
N ALA A 106 -0.95 5.83 -2.92
CA ALA A 106 -2.31 5.56 -3.39
C ALA A 106 -3.03 6.75 -4.07
N ILE A 107 -2.30 7.64 -4.77
CA ILE A 107 -2.90 8.78 -5.48
C ILE A 107 -3.37 8.32 -6.87
N ILE A 108 -4.69 8.24 -7.05
CA ILE A 108 -5.31 7.74 -8.28
C ILE A 108 -5.63 8.90 -9.24
N GLN A 109 -5.37 8.70 -10.53
CA GLN A 109 -5.82 9.58 -11.60
C GLN A 109 -6.63 8.81 -12.65
N TYR A 110 -7.81 9.31 -12.99
CA TYR A 110 -8.71 8.69 -13.94
C TYR A 110 -8.58 9.29 -15.36
N SER A 111 -8.73 8.43 -16.37
CA SER A 111 -8.80 8.84 -17.78
C SER A 111 -9.58 7.82 -18.61
N ILE A 112 -10.31 8.29 -19.62
CA ILE A 112 -10.91 7.44 -20.65
C ILE A 112 -9.86 7.20 -21.73
N SER A 113 -9.36 5.96 -21.84
CA SER A 113 -8.27 5.61 -22.77
C SER A 113 -8.76 5.35 -24.20
N GLU A 114 -9.81 4.54 -24.35
CA GLU A 114 -10.30 4.05 -25.64
C GLU A 114 -11.83 3.90 -25.65
N GLY A 115 -12.40 3.76 -26.84
CA GLY A 115 -13.84 3.55 -27.05
C GLY A 115 -14.41 4.45 -28.15
N PRO A 116 -15.50 4.02 -28.81
CA PRO A 116 -16.16 4.78 -29.87
C PRO A 116 -16.66 6.14 -29.36
N ASP A 117 -17.00 6.21 -28.07
CA ASP A 117 -17.68 7.35 -27.45
C ASP A 117 -16.76 8.18 -26.53
N LYS A 118 -15.43 8.00 -26.61
CA LYS A 118 -14.47 8.74 -25.76
C LYS A 118 -14.57 10.26 -25.92
N ASP A 119 -15.02 10.72 -27.09
CA ASP A 119 -15.13 12.13 -27.42
C ASP A 119 -16.46 12.73 -26.97
N VAL A 120 -17.45 11.91 -26.63
CA VAL A 120 -18.77 12.35 -26.13
C VAL A 120 -18.91 12.27 -24.61
N PHE A 121 -17.98 11.61 -23.92
CA PHE A 121 -17.89 11.59 -22.46
C PHE A 121 -16.61 12.24 -21.92
N GLY A 122 -16.70 12.89 -20.77
CA GLY A 122 -15.57 13.37 -19.98
C GLY A 122 -15.45 12.60 -18.68
N ILE A 123 -14.26 12.55 -18.11
CA ILE A 123 -14.03 12.03 -16.75
C ILE A 123 -13.22 13.03 -15.94
N ASP A 124 -13.65 13.29 -14.71
CA ASP A 124 -12.85 14.04 -13.75
C ASP A 124 -11.66 13.19 -13.28
N LYS A 125 -10.45 13.76 -13.36
CA LYS A 125 -9.21 13.04 -13.07
C LYS A 125 -9.07 12.64 -11.61
N GLN A 126 -9.70 13.33 -10.67
CA GLN A 126 -9.55 13.10 -9.24
C GLN A 126 -10.74 12.32 -8.68
N THR A 127 -11.95 12.64 -9.12
CA THR A 127 -13.17 12.03 -8.56
C THR A 127 -13.62 10.78 -9.30
N GLY A 128 -13.23 10.62 -10.57
CA GLY A 128 -13.74 9.54 -11.42
C GLY A 128 -15.18 9.79 -11.90
N ASP A 129 -15.69 11.02 -11.76
CA ASP A 129 -17.02 11.39 -12.25
C ASP A 129 -17.03 11.45 -13.77
N ILE A 130 -17.90 10.66 -14.37
CA ILE A 130 -18.15 10.64 -15.80
C ILE A 130 -19.30 11.59 -16.10
N THR A 131 -19.09 12.47 -17.07
CA THR A 131 -20.08 13.45 -17.54
C THR A 131 -20.27 13.35 -19.05
N SER A 132 -21.47 13.70 -19.52
CA SER A 132 -21.70 13.89 -20.96
C SER A 132 -21.00 15.17 -21.44
N LYS A 133 -20.46 15.17 -22.65
CA LYS A 133 -19.96 16.39 -23.32
C LYS A 133 -21.01 17.02 -24.25
N ILE A 134 -22.00 16.22 -24.64
CA ILE A 134 -23.09 16.62 -25.54
C ILE A 134 -24.43 16.20 -24.96
N SER A 135 -25.52 16.70 -25.53
CA SER A 135 -26.85 16.15 -25.34
C SER A 135 -27.05 14.93 -26.24
N PHE A 136 -27.74 13.91 -25.73
CA PHE A 136 -28.14 12.74 -26.50
C PHE A 136 -29.61 12.84 -26.89
N ASP A 137 -29.92 12.38 -28.09
CA ASP A 137 -31.26 12.33 -28.66
C ASP A 137 -31.43 10.94 -29.27
N TYR A 138 -32.42 10.17 -28.83
CA TYR A 138 -32.66 8.80 -29.27
C TYR A 138 -34.01 8.75 -30.01
N GLU A 139 -34.01 8.30 -31.26
CA GLU A 139 -35.23 8.20 -32.09
C GLU A 139 -36.02 6.90 -31.87
#